data_AF-A0A391PNB0-F1
#
_entry.id   AF-A0A391PNB0-F1
#
_cell.length_a   1.000
_cell.length_b   1.000
_cell.length_c   1.000
_cell.angle_alpha   90.00
_cell.angle_beta   90.00
_cell.angle_gamma   90.00
#
_symmetry.space_group_name_H-M   'P 1'
#
loop_
_entity.id
_entity.type
_entity.pdbx_description
1 polymer ?
#
loop_
_entity_poly.entity_id
_entity_poly.type
_entity_poly.pdbx_seq_one_letter_code
_entity_poly.pdbx_strand_id
1 'polypeptide(L)'
;MIRLLLVLGVVAVILAVVMILGGAALGAVFTSDRKARRPLPAMTRAWLLCIAMVLLVGVATEGILLLPAMGIAAIGLLIMHIVIDSRAGTARERSPQETERARLVEEFGDDGVELLDGAQAAIERIERSEAAVDGWLGNDLDFTADLTAIRENCRATQELKGLITELRGIAEPDSDDLAMLEDARTKVRELGSRSWARVYALQGCAEKAEEIDQSLRDDRARAQLAEKRDDIRSRMAARLYGVEAAPAQTPSSSVDKITGLAAAYQEIRGRAGGG
;
A
#
# COMPACT_ATOMS: atom_id res chain seq x y z
N MET A 1 -14.07 -26.83 -52.12
CA MET A 1 -14.17 -27.41 -50.77
C MET A 1 -12.81 -27.66 -50.12
N ILE A 2 -11.86 -28.32 -50.78
CA ILE A 2 -10.51 -28.60 -50.24
C ILE A 2 -9.75 -27.33 -49.79
N ARG A 3 -9.87 -26.21 -50.53
CA ARG A 3 -9.24 -24.92 -50.18
C ARG A 3 -9.82 -24.27 -48.93
N LEU A 4 -11.13 -24.40 -48.69
CA LEU A 4 -11.78 -23.90 -47.48
C LEU A 4 -11.34 -24.72 -46.26
N LEU A 5 -11.22 -26.05 -46.43
CA LEU A 5 -10.74 -26.96 -45.39
C LEU A 5 -9.29 -26.70 -45.00
N LEU A 6 -8.43 -26.31 -45.95
CA LEU A 6 -7.03 -26.00 -45.69
C LEU A 6 -6.87 -24.69 -44.91
N VAL A 7 -7.61 -23.65 -45.27
CA VAL A 7 -7.65 -22.37 -44.53
C VAL A 7 -8.19 -22.59 -43.11
N LEU A 8 -9.28 -23.36 -42.97
CA LEU A 8 -9.88 -23.66 -41.68
C LEU A 8 -8.95 -24.51 -40.80
N GLY A 9 -8.18 -25.42 -41.40
CA GLY A 9 -7.13 -26.19 -40.72
C GLY A 9 -5.98 -25.32 -40.22
N VAL A 10 -5.50 -24.37 -41.02
CA VAL A 10 -4.42 -23.44 -40.61
C VAL A 10 -4.90 -22.50 -39.50
N VAL A 11 -6.13 -21.98 -39.58
CA VAL A 11 -6.71 -21.16 -38.51
C VAL A 11 -6.89 -21.96 -37.22
N ALA A 12 -7.29 -23.22 -37.31
CA ALA A 12 -7.41 -24.11 -36.15
C ALA A 12 -6.04 -24.38 -35.50
N VAL A 13 -4.98 -24.59 -36.29
CA VAL A 13 -3.61 -24.78 -35.77
C VAL A 13 -3.09 -23.50 -35.10
N ILE A 14 -3.34 -22.33 -35.69
CA ILE A 14 -2.96 -21.04 -35.09
C ILE A 14 -3.72 -20.80 -33.78
N LEU A 15 -5.03 -21.06 -33.74
CA LEU A 15 -5.82 -20.97 -32.51
C LEU A 15 -5.33 -21.96 -31.45
N ALA A 16 -4.98 -23.19 -31.83
CA ALA A 16 -4.44 -24.17 -30.90
C ALA A 16 -3.08 -23.73 -30.34
N VAL A 17 -2.18 -23.20 -31.17
CA VAL A 17 -0.89 -22.65 -30.73
C VAL A 17 -1.08 -21.45 -29.80
N VAL A 18 -2.04 -20.56 -30.11
CA VAL A 18 -2.39 -19.43 -29.23
C VAL A 18 -3.02 -19.89 -27.92
N MET A 19 -3.80 -20.97 -27.92
CA MET A 19 -4.39 -21.54 -26.69
C MET A 19 -3.34 -22.25 -25.85
N ILE A 20 -2.37 -22.93 -26.47
CA ILE A 20 -1.27 -23.62 -25.77
C ILE A 20 -0.26 -22.60 -25.21
N LEU A 21 0.06 -21.53 -25.94
CA LEU A 21 0.92 -20.46 -25.44
C LEU A 21 0.19 -19.49 -24.49
N GLY A 22 -1.13 -19.33 -24.63
CA GLY A 22 -1.96 -18.44 -23.79
C GLY A 22 -2.59 -19.14 -22.57
N GLY A 23 -2.39 -20.45 -22.43
CA GLY A 23 -3.09 -21.30 -21.46
C GLY A 23 -2.71 -21.13 -19.99
N ALA A 24 -1.77 -20.24 -19.66
CA ALA A 24 -1.40 -19.95 -18.25
C ALA A 24 -1.83 -18.56 -17.75
N ALA A 25 -2.47 -17.71 -18.57
CA ALA A 25 -2.70 -16.30 -18.20
C ALA A 25 -4.13 -15.76 -18.40
N LEU A 26 -5.13 -16.62 -18.64
CA LEU A 26 -6.52 -16.19 -18.90
C LEU A 26 -7.56 -16.63 -17.85
N GLY A 27 -7.11 -17.14 -16.70
CA GLY A 27 -7.98 -17.50 -15.57
C GLY A 27 -8.31 -16.36 -14.59
N ALA A 28 -7.68 -15.18 -14.73
CA ALA A 28 -7.77 -14.11 -13.71
C ALA A 28 -8.24 -12.74 -14.24
N VAL A 29 -8.77 -12.64 -15.46
CA VAL A 29 -9.09 -11.34 -16.10
C VAL A 29 -10.59 -11.11 -16.36
N PHE A 30 -11.48 -11.95 -15.83
CA PHE A 30 -12.94 -11.69 -15.85
C PHE A 30 -13.56 -11.52 -14.47
N THR A 31 -12.85 -10.88 -13.53
CA THR A 31 -13.52 -10.17 -12.45
C THR A 31 -13.41 -8.66 -12.70
N SER A 32 -14.57 -8.05 -12.83
CA SER A 32 -14.78 -6.65 -13.14
C SER A 32 -14.29 -5.77 -12.00
N ASP A 33 -13.28 -4.95 -12.24
CA ASP A 33 -13.22 -3.65 -11.58
C ASP A 33 -12.93 -2.52 -12.59
N ARG A 34 -13.81 -1.52 -12.60
CA ARG A 34 -13.72 -0.35 -13.46
C ARG A 34 -12.74 0.61 -12.83
N LYS A 35 -11.51 0.69 -13.33
CA LYS A 35 -10.76 1.97 -13.30
C LYS A 35 -9.56 1.99 -14.25
N ALA A 36 -9.45 3.15 -14.91
CA ALA A 36 -8.28 3.67 -15.63
C ALA A 36 -7.85 2.94 -16.93
N ARG A 37 -8.53 3.26 -18.04
CA ARG A 37 -7.95 3.14 -19.38
C ARG A 37 -6.76 4.10 -19.48
N ARG A 38 -5.54 3.60 -19.31
CA ARG A 38 -4.32 4.30 -19.77
C ARG A 38 -4.37 4.39 -21.30
N PRO A 39 -4.13 5.57 -21.91
CA PRO A 39 -4.04 5.66 -23.36
C PRO A 39 -2.83 4.85 -23.83
N LEU A 40 -3.07 3.93 -24.78
CA LEU A 40 -2.01 3.14 -25.41
C LEU A 40 -0.93 4.07 -26.00
N PRO A 41 0.37 3.74 -25.82
CA PRO A 41 1.47 4.54 -26.33
C PRO A 41 1.36 4.68 -27.86
N ALA A 42 1.68 5.87 -28.38
CA ALA A 42 1.47 6.24 -29.78
C ALA A 42 2.09 5.25 -30.79
N MET A 43 3.20 4.63 -30.41
CA MET A 43 3.92 3.63 -31.21
C MET A 43 3.10 2.35 -31.42
N THR A 44 2.36 1.88 -30.41
CA THR A 44 1.50 0.69 -30.52
C THR A 44 0.28 0.96 -31.40
N ARG A 45 -0.27 2.18 -31.37
CA ARG A 45 -1.35 2.60 -32.30
C ARG A 45 -0.85 2.68 -33.73
N ALA A 46 0.35 3.23 -33.96
CA ALA A 46 0.96 3.31 -35.29
C ALA A 46 1.22 1.91 -35.88
N TRP A 47 1.67 0.97 -35.05
CA TRP A 47 1.94 -0.41 -35.47
C TRP A 47 0.66 -1.18 -35.82
N LEU A 48 -0.40 -1.04 -35.01
CA LEU A 48 -1.71 -1.64 -35.30
C LEU A 48 -2.36 -1.07 -36.56
N LEU A 49 -2.21 0.24 -36.81
CA LEU A 49 -2.69 0.88 -38.03
C LEU A 49 -1.94 0.39 -39.27
N CYS A 50 -0.63 0.15 -39.18
CA CYS A 50 0.14 -0.43 -40.29
C CYS A 50 -0.32 -1.86 -40.61
N ILE A 51 -0.56 -2.69 -39.60
CA ILE A 51 -1.06 -4.06 -39.80
C ILE A 51 -2.46 -4.06 -40.38
N ALA A 52 -3.36 -3.21 -39.86
CA ALA A 52 -4.70 -3.06 -40.39
C ALA A 52 -4.68 -2.56 -41.84
N MET A 53 -3.78 -1.63 -42.17
CA MET A 53 -3.62 -1.11 -43.54
C MET A 53 -3.05 -2.17 -44.49
N VAL A 54 -2.09 -2.99 -44.06
CA VAL A 54 -1.55 -4.10 -44.85
C VAL A 54 -2.61 -5.17 -45.11
N LEU A 55 -3.44 -5.46 -44.11
CA LEU A 55 -4.56 -6.40 -44.26
C LEU A 55 -5.66 -5.83 -45.18
N LEU A 56 -5.96 -4.54 -45.08
CA LEU A 56 -7.02 -3.89 -45.87
C LEU A 56 -6.61 -3.70 -47.34
N VAL A 57 -5.33 -3.36 -47.60
CA VAL A 57 -4.76 -3.30 -48.95
C VAL A 57 -4.64 -4.70 -49.56
N GLY A 58 -4.31 -5.72 -48.77
CA GLY A 58 -4.21 -7.11 -49.22
C GLY A 58 -5.54 -7.75 -49.64
N VAL A 59 -6.68 -7.25 -49.13
CA VAL A 59 -8.02 -7.74 -49.52
C VAL A 59 -8.54 -7.06 -50.80
N ALA A 60 -8.08 -5.85 -51.13
CA ALA A 60 -8.60 -5.07 -52.24
C ALA A 60 -7.94 -5.38 -53.61
N THR A 61 -6.78 -6.02 -53.63
CA THR A 61 -6.09 -6.38 -54.87
C THR A 61 -6.13 -7.89 -55.08
N GLU A 62 -6.90 -8.35 -56.07
CA GLU A 62 -6.83 -9.69 -56.68
C GLU A 62 -5.45 -9.88 -57.37
N GLY A 63 -4.39 -9.89 -56.56
CA GLY A 63 -2.98 -9.90 -56.96
C GLY A 63 -2.27 -11.11 -56.37
N ILE A 64 -2.26 -12.17 -57.19
CA ILE A 64 -1.72 -13.50 -56.94
C ILE A 64 -0.19 -13.49 -56.69
N LEU A 65 0.23 -14.34 -55.74
CA LEU A 65 1.53 -15.04 -55.60
C LEU A 65 2.68 -14.54 -54.69
N LEU A 66 2.72 -13.32 -54.14
CA LEU A 66 3.89 -12.87 -53.34
C LEU A 66 3.70 -12.79 -51.82
N LEU A 67 2.47 -12.95 -51.30
CA LEU A 67 2.18 -12.79 -49.88
C LEU A 67 2.56 -13.95 -48.94
N PRO A 68 2.55 -15.26 -49.31
CA PRO A 68 2.89 -16.29 -48.33
C PRO A 68 4.39 -16.31 -47.99
N ALA A 69 5.27 -15.96 -48.94
CA ALA A 69 6.71 -15.89 -48.69
C ALA A 69 7.09 -14.72 -47.77
N MET A 70 6.46 -13.55 -47.97
CA MET A 70 6.66 -12.37 -47.11
C MET A 70 6.08 -12.58 -45.70
N GLY A 71 4.93 -13.26 -45.58
CA GLY A 71 4.34 -13.59 -44.29
C GLY A 71 5.18 -14.58 -43.47
N ILE A 72 5.73 -15.62 -44.11
CA ILE A 72 6.61 -16.59 -43.44
C ILE A 72 7.95 -15.96 -43.07
N ALA A 73 8.52 -15.11 -43.93
CA ALA A 73 9.74 -14.37 -43.62
C ALA A 73 9.55 -13.42 -42.43
N ALA A 74 8.40 -12.71 -42.36
CA ALA A 74 8.09 -11.82 -41.24
C ALA A 74 7.92 -12.59 -39.91
N ILE A 75 7.27 -13.76 -39.93
CA ILE A 75 7.12 -14.61 -38.73
C ILE A 75 8.47 -15.20 -38.32
N GLY A 76 9.30 -15.63 -39.27
CA GLY A 76 10.66 -16.10 -39.00
C GLY A 76 11.54 -15.02 -38.38
N LEU A 77 11.42 -13.77 -38.87
CA LEU A 77 12.14 -12.62 -38.30
C LEU A 77 11.62 -12.26 -36.90
N LEU A 78 10.32 -12.46 -36.64
CA LEU A 78 9.68 -12.24 -35.34
C LEU A 78 10.15 -13.27 -34.30
N ILE A 79 10.24 -14.55 -34.68
CA ILE A 79 10.80 -15.61 -33.81
C ILE A 79 12.28 -15.35 -33.55
N MET A 80 13.04 -14.95 -34.57
CA MET A 80 14.46 -14.62 -34.41
C MET A 80 14.66 -13.38 -33.52
N HIS A 81 13.82 -12.34 -33.63
CA HIS A 81 13.88 -11.18 -32.74
C HIS A 81 13.49 -11.54 -31.31
N ILE A 82 12.47 -12.38 -31.09
CA ILE A 82 12.10 -12.85 -29.75
C ILE A 82 13.23 -13.66 -29.11
N VAL A 83 13.90 -14.54 -29.87
CA VAL A 83 15.00 -15.37 -29.35
C VAL A 83 16.27 -14.54 -29.13
N ILE A 84 16.56 -13.57 -30.00
CA ILE A 84 17.67 -12.63 -29.84
C ILE A 84 17.40 -11.65 -28.69
N ASP A 85 16.18 -11.14 -28.53
CA ASP A 85 15.77 -10.33 -27.37
C ASP A 85 15.73 -11.15 -26.09
N SER A 86 15.41 -12.46 -26.14
CA SER A 86 15.53 -13.35 -24.98
C SER A 86 16.97 -13.65 -24.59
N ARG A 87 17.90 -13.66 -25.56
CA ARG A 87 19.36 -13.80 -25.31
C ARG A 87 20.03 -12.46 -24.96
N ALA A 88 19.47 -11.33 -25.39
CA ALA A 88 19.90 -10.00 -24.96
C ALA A 88 19.33 -9.64 -23.58
N GLY A 89 18.16 -10.21 -23.22
CA GLY A 89 17.53 -10.07 -21.91
C GLY A 89 18.25 -10.77 -20.76
N THR A 90 19.19 -11.69 -21.04
CA THR A 90 20.06 -12.29 -20.00
C THR A 90 21.23 -11.37 -19.61
N ALA A 91 21.40 -10.23 -20.29
CA ALA A 91 22.34 -9.18 -19.92
C ALA A 91 21.60 -7.88 -19.53
N ARG A 92 20.40 -7.98 -18.96
CA ARG A 92 19.88 -6.89 -18.13
C ARG A 92 20.74 -6.87 -16.87
N GLU A 93 21.64 -5.89 -16.74
CA GLU A 93 22.30 -5.62 -15.47
C GLU A 93 21.22 -5.54 -14.39
N ARG A 94 21.17 -6.57 -13.52
CA ARG A 94 20.27 -6.56 -12.38
C ARG A 94 20.58 -5.30 -11.60
N SER A 95 19.53 -4.57 -11.24
CA SER A 95 19.72 -3.39 -10.41
C SER A 95 20.45 -3.79 -9.12
N PRO A 96 21.24 -2.89 -8.51
CA PRO A 96 21.95 -3.19 -7.25
C PRO A 96 21.02 -3.75 -6.17
N GLN A 97 19.76 -3.31 -6.15
CA GLN A 97 18.73 -3.76 -5.23
C GLN A 97 18.27 -5.20 -5.50
N GLU A 98 18.12 -5.59 -6.77
CA GLU A 98 17.80 -6.98 -7.14
C GLU A 98 18.96 -7.92 -6.84
N THR A 99 20.20 -7.48 -7.04
CA THR A 99 21.37 -8.29 -6.67
C THR A 99 21.50 -8.49 -5.17
N GLU A 100 21.23 -7.45 -4.38
CA GLU A 100 21.27 -7.54 -2.92
C GLU A 100 20.15 -8.45 -2.40
N ARG A 101 18.93 -8.27 -2.90
CA ARG A 101 17.82 -9.14 -2.53
C ARG A 101 18.07 -10.60 -2.91
N ALA A 102 18.70 -10.86 -4.06
CA ALA A 102 19.06 -12.21 -4.46
C ALA A 102 20.07 -12.85 -3.49
N ARG A 103 21.06 -12.09 -3.00
CA ARG A 103 22.01 -12.56 -1.98
C ARG A 103 21.32 -12.89 -0.66
N LEU A 104 20.40 -12.03 -0.22
CA LEU A 104 19.63 -12.27 1.01
C LEU A 104 18.72 -13.50 0.88
N VAL A 105 18.10 -13.72 -0.28
CA VAL A 105 17.30 -14.93 -0.55
C VAL A 105 18.19 -16.18 -0.58
N GLU A 106 19.41 -16.09 -1.12
CA GLU A 106 20.37 -17.20 -1.07
C GLU A 106 20.76 -17.56 0.36
N GLU A 107 21.02 -16.55 1.20
CA GLU A 107 21.47 -16.75 2.58
C GLU A 107 20.34 -17.20 3.54
N PHE A 108 19.14 -16.62 3.40
CA PHE A 108 18.04 -16.79 4.37
C PHE A 108 16.81 -17.52 3.82
N GLY A 109 16.73 -17.71 2.51
CA GLY A 109 15.51 -18.16 1.82
C GLY A 109 14.44 -17.06 1.75
N ASP A 110 13.44 -17.23 0.89
CA ASP A 110 12.35 -16.26 0.72
C ASP A 110 11.59 -16.00 2.04
N ASP A 111 11.22 -17.06 2.77
CA ASP A 111 10.53 -16.95 4.07
C ASP A 111 11.38 -16.18 5.10
N GLY A 112 12.70 -16.38 5.08
CA GLY A 112 13.62 -15.72 6.00
C GLY A 112 13.76 -14.24 5.71
N VAL A 113 13.80 -13.87 4.42
CA VAL A 113 13.79 -12.46 4.00
C VAL A 113 12.49 -11.79 4.43
N GLU A 114 11.34 -12.42 4.25
CA GLU A 114 10.05 -11.86 4.67
C GLU A 114 9.98 -11.64 6.19
N LEU A 115 10.51 -12.57 6.99
CA LEU A 115 10.59 -12.41 8.45
C LEU A 115 11.50 -11.24 8.86
N LEU A 116 12.65 -11.08 8.20
CA LEU A 116 13.58 -9.99 8.47
C LEU A 116 12.98 -8.64 8.07
N ASP A 117 12.34 -8.55 6.90
CA ASP A 117 11.64 -7.35 6.44
C ASP A 117 10.51 -6.97 7.42
N GLY A 118 9.75 -7.96 7.89
CA GLY A 118 8.70 -7.76 8.89
C GLY A 118 9.23 -7.26 10.23
N ALA A 119 10.35 -7.80 10.70
CA ALA A 119 11.02 -7.34 11.93
C ALA A 119 11.51 -5.89 11.78
N GLN A 120 12.22 -5.60 10.69
CA GLN A 120 12.77 -4.28 10.39
C GLN A 120 11.65 -3.24 10.31
N ALA A 121 10.56 -3.54 9.60
CA ALA A 121 9.42 -2.64 9.47
C ALA A 121 8.75 -2.34 10.83
N ALA A 122 8.65 -3.34 11.72
CA ALA A 122 8.10 -3.14 13.06
C ALA A 122 9.03 -2.25 13.92
N ILE A 123 10.33 -2.50 13.89
CA ILE A 123 11.34 -1.69 14.60
C ILE A 123 11.29 -0.24 14.11
N GLU A 124 11.28 -0.02 12.80
CA GLU A 124 11.21 1.34 12.26
C GLU A 124 9.90 2.06 12.63
N ARG A 125 8.77 1.34 12.80
CA ARG A 125 7.54 1.95 13.33
C ARG A 125 7.69 2.38 14.79
N ILE A 126 8.33 1.56 15.62
CA ILE A 126 8.61 1.90 17.02
C ILE A 126 9.52 3.13 17.08
N GLU A 127 10.66 3.12 16.38
CA GLU A 127 11.64 4.20 16.42
C GLU A 127 11.10 5.53 15.89
N ARG A 128 10.18 5.49 14.92
CA ARG A 128 9.56 6.69 14.35
C ARG A 128 8.35 7.19 15.14
N SER A 129 7.91 6.47 16.19
CA SER A 129 6.79 6.90 17.03
C SER A 129 7.12 8.18 17.80
N GLU A 130 6.12 9.01 18.04
CA GLU A 130 6.25 10.19 18.92
C GLU A 130 6.70 9.77 20.32
N ALA A 131 6.18 8.65 20.81
CA ALA A 131 6.53 8.06 22.08
C ALA A 131 8.04 7.72 22.18
N ALA A 132 8.64 7.18 21.12
CA ALA A 132 10.09 6.94 21.09
C ALA A 132 10.88 8.25 21.03
N VAL A 133 10.49 9.17 20.13
CA VAL A 133 11.20 10.44 19.91
C VAL A 133 11.18 11.33 21.15
N ASP A 134 10.06 11.38 21.86
CA ASP A 134 9.90 12.16 23.09
C ASP A 134 10.38 11.43 24.35
N GLY A 135 10.95 10.21 24.20
CA GLY A 135 11.57 9.43 25.27
C GLY A 135 10.59 8.70 26.20
N TRP A 136 9.30 8.61 25.85
CA TRP A 136 8.30 7.87 26.63
C TRP A 136 8.54 6.37 26.67
N LEU A 137 9.19 5.82 25.63
CA LEU A 137 9.53 4.39 25.56
C LEU A 137 10.87 4.04 26.21
N GLY A 138 11.57 5.03 26.79
CA GLY A 138 12.96 4.89 27.23
C GLY A 138 13.95 5.34 26.16
N ASN A 139 15.22 5.49 26.56
CA ASN A 139 16.29 6.02 25.70
C ASN A 139 17.25 4.92 25.19
N ASP A 140 17.02 3.68 25.58
CA ASP A 140 17.90 2.53 25.39
C ASP A 140 17.20 1.38 24.64
N LEU A 141 16.32 1.72 23.70
CA LEU A 141 15.70 0.75 22.81
C LEU A 141 16.79 0.13 21.91
N ASP A 142 17.12 -1.13 22.17
CA ASP A 142 18.05 -1.92 21.37
C ASP A 142 17.39 -3.24 20.92
N PHE A 143 17.12 -3.34 19.63
CA PHE A 143 16.53 -4.53 18.99
C PHE A 143 17.58 -5.42 18.31
N THR A 144 18.87 -5.14 18.49
CA THR A 144 19.97 -5.86 17.84
C THR A 144 19.95 -7.35 18.19
N ALA A 145 19.65 -7.68 19.45
CA ALA A 145 19.57 -9.06 19.90
C ALA A 145 18.43 -9.84 19.21
N ASP A 146 17.27 -9.22 19.03
CA ASP A 146 16.14 -9.84 18.35
C ASP A 146 16.41 -10.04 16.86
N LEU A 147 16.94 -9.02 16.17
CA LEU A 147 17.34 -9.13 14.76
C LEU A 147 18.41 -10.19 14.54
N THR A 148 19.39 -10.26 15.44
CA THR A 148 20.46 -11.28 15.38
C THR A 148 19.86 -12.67 15.54
N ALA A 149 19.00 -12.89 16.54
CA ALA A 149 18.35 -14.17 16.75
C ALA A 149 17.48 -14.60 15.57
N ILE A 150 16.72 -13.67 14.96
CA ILE A 150 15.92 -13.97 13.76
C ILE A 150 16.84 -14.37 12.60
N ARG A 151 17.90 -13.60 12.35
CA ARG A 151 18.87 -13.86 11.27
C ARG A 151 19.54 -15.22 11.43
N GLU A 152 19.99 -15.55 12.63
CA GLU A 152 20.62 -16.85 12.93
C GLU A 152 19.66 -18.02 12.71
N ASN A 153 18.41 -17.90 13.18
CA ASN A 153 17.39 -18.92 12.97
C ASN A 153 17.05 -19.10 11.48
N CYS A 154 16.96 -18.01 10.72
CA CYS A 154 16.70 -18.05 9.27
C CYS A 154 17.86 -18.72 8.53
N ARG A 155 19.11 -18.37 8.84
CA ARG A 155 20.29 -19.00 8.25
C ARG A 155 20.33 -20.50 8.55
N ALA A 156 20.17 -20.88 9.82
CA ALA A 156 20.14 -22.29 10.22
C ALA A 156 18.98 -23.07 9.56
N THR A 157 17.84 -22.41 9.36
CA THR A 157 16.71 -23.00 8.63
C THR A 157 17.04 -23.25 7.16
N GLN A 158 17.68 -22.29 6.49
CA GLN A 158 18.07 -22.41 5.09
C GLN A 158 19.14 -23.49 4.89
N GLU A 159 20.14 -23.54 5.77
CA GLU A 159 21.16 -24.59 5.80
C GLU A 159 20.52 -25.98 5.98
N LEU A 160 19.61 -26.14 6.95
CA LEU A 160 18.89 -27.40 7.16
C LEU A 160 18.02 -27.79 5.97
N LYS A 161 17.34 -26.83 5.31
CA LYS A 161 16.57 -27.09 4.08
C LYS A 161 17.48 -27.62 2.95
N GLY A 162 18.71 -27.10 2.84
CA GLY A 162 19.74 -27.60 1.93
C GLY A 162 20.12 -29.05 2.25
N LEU A 163 20.52 -29.34 3.49
CA LEU A 163 20.91 -30.68 3.93
C LEU A 163 19.78 -31.71 3.80
N ILE A 164 18.54 -31.33 4.12
CA ILE A 164 17.35 -32.16 3.89
C ILE A 164 17.22 -32.52 2.40
N THR A 165 17.50 -31.57 1.51
CA THR A 165 17.41 -31.79 0.06
C THR A 165 18.50 -32.74 -0.42
N GLU A 166 19.73 -32.58 0.07
CA GLU A 166 20.86 -33.46 -0.24
C GLU A 166 20.62 -34.88 0.27
N LEU A 167 20.25 -35.05 1.54
CA LEU A 167 20.03 -36.36 2.17
C LEU A 167 18.86 -37.11 1.51
N ARG A 168 17.81 -36.40 1.08
CA ARG A 168 16.73 -37.00 0.28
C ARG A 168 17.16 -37.44 -1.12
N GLY A 169 18.27 -36.92 -1.63
CA GLY A 169 18.83 -37.27 -2.93
C GLY A 169 19.66 -38.56 -2.91
N ILE A 170 20.01 -39.07 -1.72
CA ILE A 170 20.76 -40.32 -1.57
C ILE A 170 19.85 -41.50 -1.96
N ALA A 171 20.40 -42.42 -2.76
CA ALA A 171 19.70 -43.65 -3.14
C ALA A 171 19.71 -44.64 -1.97
N GLU A 172 18.56 -45.25 -1.67
CA GLU A 172 18.38 -46.24 -0.60
C GLU A 172 18.80 -45.72 0.79
N PRO A 173 18.15 -44.66 1.32
CA PRO A 173 18.45 -44.14 2.66
C PRO A 173 18.16 -45.20 3.73
N ASP A 174 19.02 -45.27 4.73
CA ASP A 174 18.86 -46.20 5.86
C ASP A 174 17.93 -45.63 6.95
N SER A 175 17.75 -46.37 8.05
CA SER A 175 16.88 -45.93 9.15
C SER A 175 17.38 -44.67 9.86
N ASP A 176 18.70 -44.49 9.92
CA ASP A 176 19.32 -43.36 10.61
C ASP A 176 19.19 -42.10 9.76
N ASP A 177 19.36 -42.23 8.43
CA ASP A 177 19.08 -41.16 7.46
C ASP A 177 17.63 -40.67 7.55
N LEU A 178 16.67 -41.60 7.62
CA LEU A 178 15.25 -41.27 7.72
C LEU A 178 14.91 -40.58 9.04
N ALA A 179 15.51 -41.02 10.16
CA ALA A 179 15.35 -40.37 11.46
C ALA A 179 15.94 -38.94 11.44
N MET A 180 17.14 -38.77 10.86
CA MET A 180 17.78 -37.46 10.73
C MET A 180 16.94 -36.48 9.89
N LEU A 181 16.30 -36.96 8.81
CA LEU A 181 15.37 -36.15 8.02
C LEU A 181 14.16 -35.69 8.81
N GLU A 182 13.60 -36.53 9.69
CA GLU A 182 12.49 -36.16 10.56
C GLU A 182 12.92 -35.11 11.58
N ASP A 183 14.05 -35.33 12.24
CA ASP A 183 14.63 -34.40 13.22
C ASP A 183 14.93 -33.05 12.59
N ALA A 184 15.55 -33.02 11.41
CA ALA A 184 15.85 -31.79 10.68
C ALA A 184 14.58 -31.02 10.30
N ARG A 185 13.52 -31.70 9.84
CA ARG A 185 12.22 -31.06 9.54
C ARG A 185 11.56 -30.50 10.80
N THR A 186 11.64 -31.23 11.90
CA THR A 186 11.15 -30.76 13.20
C THR A 186 11.92 -29.52 13.65
N LYS A 187 13.24 -29.51 13.47
CA LYS A 187 14.08 -28.36 13.80
C LYS A 187 13.77 -27.13 12.95
N VAL A 188 13.56 -27.30 11.64
CA VAL A 188 13.13 -26.22 10.74
C VAL A 188 11.82 -25.58 11.22
N ARG A 189 10.83 -26.39 11.60
CA ARG A 189 9.56 -25.88 12.14
C ARG A 189 9.75 -25.13 13.46
N GLU A 190 10.60 -25.65 14.34
CA GLU A 190 10.90 -25.02 15.62
C GLU A 190 11.57 -23.64 15.43
N LEU A 191 12.60 -23.56 14.57
CA LEU A 191 13.31 -22.31 14.28
C LEU A 191 12.38 -21.28 13.64
N GLY A 192 11.57 -21.70 12.66
CA GLY A 192 10.58 -20.83 12.03
C GLY A 192 9.56 -20.27 13.03
N SER A 193 9.01 -21.12 13.90
CA SER A 193 8.07 -20.71 14.96
C SER A 193 8.70 -19.69 15.93
N ARG A 194 9.95 -19.93 16.35
CA ARG A 194 10.69 -19.00 17.22
C ARG A 194 10.90 -17.64 16.58
N SER A 195 11.30 -17.60 15.30
CA SER A 195 11.47 -16.34 14.57
C SER A 195 10.15 -15.61 14.38
N TRP A 196 9.08 -16.32 14.01
CA TRP A 196 7.76 -15.73 13.84
C TRP A 196 7.21 -15.13 15.14
N ALA A 197 7.37 -15.84 16.26
CA ALA A 197 6.97 -15.34 17.58
C ALA A 197 7.69 -14.04 17.97
N ARG A 198 8.98 -13.90 17.61
CA ARG A 198 9.74 -12.65 17.84
C ARG A 198 9.24 -11.51 16.96
N VAL A 199 9.03 -11.77 15.67
CA VAL A 199 8.44 -10.76 14.75
C VAL A 199 7.08 -10.30 15.27
N TYR A 200 6.23 -11.23 15.72
CA TYR A 200 4.94 -10.91 16.28
C TYR A 200 5.04 -10.06 17.56
N ALA A 201 6.02 -10.35 18.42
CA ALA A 201 6.29 -9.52 19.60
C ALA A 201 6.72 -8.09 19.21
N LEU A 202 7.60 -7.94 18.22
CA LEU A 202 8.01 -6.64 17.69
C LEU A 202 6.82 -5.85 17.10
N GLN A 203 5.93 -6.53 16.37
CA GLN A 203 4.71 -5.92 15.84
C GLN A 203 3.79 -5.44 16.97
N GLY A 204 3.59 -6.25 18.01
CA GLY A 204 2.82 -5.83 19.18
C GLY A 204 3.46 -4.65 19.94
N CYS A 205 4.79 -4.54 19.96
CA CYS A 205 5.48 -3.37 20.49
C CYS A 205 5.22 -2.12 19.64
N ALA A 206 5.22 -2.24 18.31
CA ALA A 206 4.89 -1.14 17.41
C ALA A 206 3.45 -0.64 17.60
N GLU A 207 2.48 -1.55 17.74
CA GLU A 207 1.09 -1.20 18.00
C GLU A 207 0.94 -0.42 19.32
N LYS A 208 1.60 -0.87 20.39
CA LYS A 208 1.57 -0.16 21.68
C LYS A 208 2.23 1.22 21.61
N ALA A 209 3.31 1.38 20.86
CA ALA A 209 3.94 2.68 20.65
C ALA A 209 2.95 3.64 19.97
N GLU A 210 2.21 3.17 18.97
CA GLU A 210 1.19 3.97 18.28
C GLU A 210 -0.04 4.30 19.16
N GLU A 211 -0.42 3.40 20.07
CA GLU A 211 -1.45 3.69 21.09
C GLU A 211 -1.00 4.83 22.02
N ILE A 212 0.27 4.83 22.44
CA ILE A 212 0.84 5.92 23.24
C ILE A 212 0.85 7.22 22.43
N ASP A 213 1.31 7.20 21.18
CA ASP A 213 1.25 8.37 20.29
C ASP A 213 -0.16 8.96 20.21
N GLN A 214 -1.17 8.08 20.09
CA GLN A 214 -2.55 8.53 20.04
C GLN A 214 -2.98 9.18 21.35
N SER A 215 -2.63 8.57 22.49
CA SER A 215 -2.89 9.17 23.81
C SER A 215 -2.22 10.54 23.95
N LEU A 216 -0.97 10.69 23.53
CA LEU A 216 -0.24 11.97 23.60
C LEU A 216 -0.89 13.05 22.74
N ARG A 217 -1.36 12.70 21.54
CA ARG A 217 -2.13 13.60 20.68
C ARG A 217 -3.44 14.04 21.32
N ASP A 218 -4.17 13.10 21.92
CA ASP A 218 -5.44 13.39 22.58
C ASP A 218 -5.24 14.27 23.81
N ASP A 219 -4.19 14.03 24.59
CA ASP A 219 -3.83 14.83 25.76
C ASP A 219 -3.52 16.28 25.38
N ARG A 220 -2.73 16.49 24.31
CA ARG A 220 -2.45 17.82 23.76
C ARG A 220 -3.72 18.51 23.26
N ALA A 221 -4.61 17.79 22.57
CA ALA A 221 -5.88 18.34 22.11
C ALA A 221 -6.78 18.76 23.28
N ARG A 222 -6.84 17.96 24.36
CA ARG A 222 -7.59 18.29 25.57
C ARG A 222 -7.01 19.52 26.28
N ALA A 223 -5.68 19.62 26.37
CA ALA A 223 -5.01 20.80 26.95
C ALA A 223 -5.33 22.09 26.17
N GLN A 224 -5.23 22.05 24.83
CA GLN A 224 -5.57 23.20 23.98
C GLN A 224 -7.05 23.61 24.09
N LEU A 225 -7.96 22.63 24.22
CA LEU A 225 -9.37 22.92 24.41
C LEU A 225 -9.66 23.53 25.79
N ALA A 226 -8.97 23.09 26.84
CA ALA A 226 -9.08 23.66 28.17
C ALA A 226 -8.61 25.13 28.16
N GLU A 227 -7.46 25.42 27.57
CA GLU A 227 -6.93 26.78 27.42
C GLU A 227 -7.90 27.70 26.67
N LYS A 228 -8.43 27.26 25.51
CA LYS A 228 -9.44 28.03 24.76
C LYS A 228 -10.70 28.30 25.57
N ARG A 229 -11.14 27.33 26.37
CA ARG A 229 -12.33 27.47 27.22
C ARG A 229 -12.10 28.52 28.30
N ASP A 230 -10.92 28.52 28.89
CA ASP A 230 -10.56 29.48 29.93
C ASP A 230 -10.41 30.90 29.36
N ASP A 231 -9.81 31.07 28.17
CA ASP A 231 -9.79 32.35 27.45
C ASP A 231 -11.20 32.87 27.15
N ILE A 232 -12.07 32.03 26.57
CA ILE A 232 -13.44 32.41 26.24
C ILE A 232 -14.21 32.78 27.52
N ARG A 233 -14.07 32.00 28.59
CA ARG A 233 -14.73 32.27 29.87
C ARG A 233 -14.25 33.60 30.46
N SER A 234 -12.94 33.88 30.41
CA SER A 234 -12.36 35.15 30.85
C SER A 234 -12.95 36.34 30.06
N ARG A 235 -12.98 36.24 28.72
CA ARG A 235 -13.55 37.28 27.85
C ARG A 235 -15.05 37.47 28.07
N MET A 236 -15.81 36.38 28.27
CA MET A 236 -17.24 36.47 28.61
C MET A 236 -17.47 37.14 29.97
N ALA A 237 -16.72 36.74 31.01
CA ALA A 237 -16.84 37.33 32.33
C ALA A 237 -16.56 38.84 32.31
N ALA A 238 -15.52 39.27 31.59
CA ALA A 238 -15.22 40.68 31.40
C ALA A 238 -16.37 41.46 30.72
N ARG A 239 -17.10 40.84 29.78
CA ARG A 239 -18.24 41.47 29.10
C ARG A 239 -19.52 41.48 29.92
N LEU A 240 -19.80 40.41 30.66
CA LEU A 240 -21.02 40.29 31.47
C LEU A 240 -20.92 41.11 32.76
N TYR A 241 -19.80 41.00 33.46
CA TYR A 241 -19.65 41.56 34.80
C TYR A 241 -18.70 42.77 34.88
N GLY A 242 -17.91 43.01 33.83
CA GLY A 242 -17.04 44.20 33.77
C GLY A 242 -17.78 45.52 33.63
N VAL A 243 -19.09 45.49 33.33
CA VAL A 243 -19.96 46.68 33.23
C VAL A 243 -20.51 47.09 34.60
N GLU A 244 -20.56 46.19 35.60
CA GLU A 244 -21.04 46.52 36.95
C GLU A 244 -20.06 47.42 37.74
N ALA A 245 -18.82 47.58 37.28
CA ALA A 245 -17.89 48.59 37.77
C ALA A 245 -18.05 49.97 37.09
N ALA A 246 -18.86 50.08 36.03
CA ALA A 246 -19.26 51.38 35.51
C ALA A 246 -20.31 51.97 36.45
N PRO A 247 -20.20 53.25 36.86
CA PRO A 247 -21.19 53.87 37.73
C PRO A 247 -22.58 53.67 37.12
N ALA A 248 -23.53 53.23 37.95
CA ALA A 248 -24.92 53.08 37.54
C ALA A 248 -25.31 54.31 36.73
N GLN A 249 -25.68 54.11 35.46
CA GLN A 249 -26.11 55.21 34.61
C GLN A 249 -27.39 55.75 35.22
N THR A 250 -27.26 56.80 36.04
CA THR A 250 -28.40 57.61 36.46
C THR A 250 -29.17 57.98 35.20
N PRO A 251 -30.48 57.73 35.14
CA PRO A 251 -31.31 58.13 34.01
C PRO A 251 -30.96 59.56 33.58
N SER A 252 -30.81 59.78 32.27
CA SER A 252 -30.48 61.14 31.82
C SER A 252 -31.56 62.10 32.31
N SER A 253 -31.19 63.31 32.73
CA SER A 253 -32.15 64.32 33.20
C SER A 253 -33.29 64.58 32.21
N SER A 254 -33.08 64.31 30.92
CA SER A 254 -34.10 64.36 29.87
C SER A 254 -35.18 63.28 30.03
N VAL A 255 -34.82 62.06 30.43
CA VAL A 255 -35.77 60.97 30.67
C VAL A 255 -36.67 61.31 31.87
N ASP A 256 -36.09 61.83 32.95
CA ASP A 256 -36.87 62.25 34.13
C ASP A 256 -37.79 63.43 33.79
N LYS A 257 -37.29 64.40 33.02
CA LYS A 257 -38.10 65.53 32.53
C LYS A 257 -39.26 65.08 31.65
N ILE A 258 -39.03 64.15 30.71
CA ILE A 258 -40.07 63.62 29.83
C ILE A 258 -41.11 62.85 30.64
N THR A 259 -40.67 62.04 31.62
CA THR A 259 -41.57 61.28 32.49
C THR A 259 -42.42 62.21 33.36
N GLY A 260 -41.81 63.26 33.91
CA GLY A 260 -42.53 64.30 34.66
C GLY A 260 -43.52 65.09 33.80
N LEU A 261 -43.12 65.48 32.58
CA LEU A 261 -44.00 66.18 31.63
C LEU A 261 -45.16 65.28 31.17
N ALA A 262 -44.91 63.99 30.94
CA ALA A 262 -45.94 63.03 30.58
C ALA A 262 -46.96 62.82 31.71
N ALA A 263 -46.48 62.71 32.96
CA ALA A 263 -47.35 62.63 34.14
C ALA A 263 -48.21 63.91 34.30
N ALA A 264 -47.59 65.08 34.17
CA ALA A 264 -48.30 66.36 34.26
C ALA A 264 -49.34 66.53 33.14
N TYR A 265 -49.02 66.10 31.91
CA TYR A 265 -49.95 66.14 30.78
C TYR A 265 -51.16 65.22 31.01
N GLN A 266 -50.94 64.00 31.53
CA GLN A 266 -52.04 63.09 31.87
C GLN A 266 -52.93 63.64 32.99
N GLU A 267 -52.35 64.34 33.97
CA GLU A 267 -53.12 64.98 35.05
C GLU A 267 -54.00 66.13 34.52
N ILE A 268 -53.48 66.93 33.58
CA ILE A 268 -54.25 68.01 32.92
C ILE A 268 -55.38 67.42 32.06
N ARG A 269 -55.09 66.37 31.28
CA ARG A 269 -56.10 65.67 30.46
C ARG A 269 -57.16 64.96 31.29
N GLY A 270 -56.78 64.38 32.42
CA GLY A 270 -57.69 63.72 33.37
C GLY A 270 -58.63 64.71 34.06
N ARG A 271 -58.16 65.92 34.41
CA ARG A 271 -59.00 66.99 34.96
C ARG A 271 -59.89 67.67 33.92
N ALA A 272 -59.48 67.72 32.65
CA ALA A 272 -60.25 68.37 31.58
C ALA A 272 -61.37 67.50 30.97
N GLY A 273 -61.43 66.19 31.29
CA GLY A 273 -62.44 65.26 30.77
C GLY A 273 -63.54 64.84 31.76
N GLY A 274 -63.58 65.44 32.97
CA GLY A 274 -64.48 65.05 34.06
C GLY A 274 -65.41 66.15 34.57
N GLY A 275 -65.87 67.06 33.70
CA GLY A 275 -66.86 68.10 34.00
C GLY A 275 -68.07 67.98 33.09
#